data_AF-A0A5P3XHI5-F1
#
_entry.id   AF-A0A5P3XHI5-F1
#
_cell.length_a   1.000
_cell.length_b   1.000
_cell.length_c   1.000
_cell.angle_alpha   90.00
_cell.angle_beta   90.00
_cell.angle_gamma   90.00
#
_symmetry.space_group_name_H-M   'P 1'
#
loop_
_entity.id
_entity.type
_entity.pdbx_description
1 polymer ?
#
loop_
_entity_poly.entity_id
_entity_poly.type
_entity_poly.pdbx_seq_one_letter_code
_entity_poly.pdbx_strand_id
1 'polypeptide(L)'
;MSIDNELLSRVEFIEFRQQVLLLKHPSHKATVFAELTLYEFLSIRDYVENFEYYLENGHKFDFKSFESGLYDLIPKLKAYPESSVLISKILMNVSNFNKLFDSNN
;
A
#
# COMPACT_ATOMS: atom_id res chain seq x y z
N MET A 1 18.10 10.51 12.23
CA MET A 1 16.82 9.83 12.55
C MET A 1 16.76 9.72 14.06
N SER A 2 15.77 10.32 14.73
CA SER A 2 15.62 10.12 16.18
C SER A 2 15.11 8.69 16.43
N ILE A 3 15.46 8.14 17.60
CA ILE A 3 15.05 6.78 18.02
C ILE A 3 13.52 6.59 17.92
N ASP A 4 12.75 7.66 18.17
CA ASP A 4 11.29 7.64 18.13
C ASP A 4 10.73 7.33 16.73
N ASN A 5 11.39 7.79 15.66
CA ASN A 5 10.94 7.56 14.29
C ASN A 5 11.17 6.11 13.83
N GLU A 6 12.21 5.45 14.35
CA GLU A 6 12.49 4.05 14.03
C GLU A 6 11.50 3.12 14.74
N LEU A 7 11.18 3.40 16.01
CA LEU A 7 10.18 2.63 16.75
C LEU A 7 8.80 2.74 16.07
N LEU A 8 8.39 3.96 15.73
CA LEU A 8 7.11 4.21 15.04
C LEU A 8 7.04 3.42 13.72
N SER A 9 8.09 3.49 12.90
CA SER A 9 8.19 2.75 11.64
C SER A 9 7.98 1.24 11.82
N ARG A 10 8.52 0.68 12.90
CA ARG A 10 8.36 -0.76 13.21
C ARG A 10 6.96 -1.10 13.68
N VAL A 11 6.30 -0.21 14.42
CA VAL A 11 4.91 -0.38 14.86
C VAL A 11 3.97 -0.34 13.66
N GLU A 12 4.08 0.67 12.81
CA GLU A 12 3.28 0.79 11.58
C GLU A 12 3.46 -0.42 10.67
N PHE A 13 4.68 -0.95 10.57
CA PHE A 13 4.93 -2.16 9.80
C PHE A 13 4.22 -3.40 10.38
N ILE A 14 4.18 -3.54 11.70
CA ILE A 14 3.44 -4.62 12.37
C ILE A 14 1.93 -4.46 12.14
N GLU A 15 1.40 -3.25 12.29
CA GLU A 15 -0.02 -2.94 12.05
C GLU A 15 -0.42 -3.25 10.61
N PHE A 16 0.39 -2.84 9.64
CA PHE A 16 0.19 -3.17 8.23
C PHE A 16 0.09 -4.69 8.02
N ARG A 17 1.01 -5.47 8.61
CA ARG A 17 0.98 -6.95 8.48
C ARG A 17 -0.26 -7.56 9.12
N GLN A 18 -0.72 -7.03 10.25
CA GLN A 18 -1.96 -7.47 10.89
C GLN A 18 -3.17 -7.16 10.01
N GLN A 19 -3.25 -5.97 9.43
CA GLN A 19 -4.33 -5.58 8.53
C GLN A 19 -4.34 -6.44 7.26
N VAL A 20 -3.18 -6.78 6.69
CA VAL A 20 -3.09 -7.73 5.58
C VAL A 20 -3.73 -9.07 5.96
N LEU A 21 -3.45 -9.60 7.16
CA LEU A 21 -4.01 -10.88 7.60
C LEU A 21 -5.54 -10.82 7.79
N LEU A 22 -6.06 -9.68 8.23
CA LEU A 22 -7.49 -9.46 8.46
C LEU A 22 -8.27 -9.21 7.16
N LEU A 23 -7.66 -8.52 6.20
CA LEU A 23 -8.33 -8.04 4.99
C LEU A 23 -8.05 -8.88 3.74
N LYS A 24 -7.03 -9.74 3.75
CA LYS A 24 -6.76 -10.65 2.63
C LYS A 24 -7.97 -11.53 2.35
N HIS A 25 -8.12 -11.94 1.10
CA HIS A 25 -9.09 -12.96 0.75
C HIS A 25 -8.76 -14.28 1.50
N PRO A 26 -9.75 -15.02 2.05
CA PRO A 26 -9.49 -16.23 2.81
C PRO A 26 -8.67 -17.29 2.05
N SER A 27 -8.91 -17.42 0.74
CA SER A 27 -8.20 -18.37 -0.13
C SER A 27 -6.79 -17.94 -0.55
N HIS A 28 -6.41 -16.67 -0.35
CA HIS A 28 -5.10 -16.17 -0.76
C HIS A 28 -4.08 -16.34 0.36
N LYS A 29 -2.89 -16.84 0.02
CA LYS A 29 -1.75 -16.88 0.92
C LYS A 29 -1.08 -15.51 0.91
N ALA A 30 -0.92 -14.90 2.09
CA ALA A 30 -0.24 -13.60 2.23
C ALA A 30 1.30 -13.73 2.34
N THR A 31 1.89 -14.79 1.77
CA THR A 31 3.32 -15.09 1.90
C THR A 31 4.20 -13.93 1.45
N VAL A 32 3.86 -13.30 0.32
CA VAL A 32 4.57 -12.12 -0.20
C VAL A 32 4.64 -10.98 0.82
N PHE A 33 3.53 -10.72 1.53
CA PHE A 33 3.50 -9.69 2.57
C PHE A 33 4.24 -10.10 3.84
N ALA A 34 4.28 -11.40 4.14
CA ALA A 34 5.07 -11.91 5.26
C ALA A 34 6.58 -11.79 5.02
N GLU A 35 7.00 -11.80 3.75
CA GLU A 35 8.38 -11.66 3.27
C GLU A 35 8.78 -10.20 3.01
N LEU A 36 7.89 -9.23 3.23
CA LEU A 36 8.29 -7.82 3.20
C LEU A 36 9.28 -7.53 4.32
N THR A 37 10.28 -6.72 3.99
CA THR A 37 11.17 -6.10 4.97
C THR A 37 10.59 -4.78 5.43
N LEU A 38 11.08 -4.26 6.56
CA LEU A 38 10.71 -2.92 7.02
C LEU A 38 11.01 -1.85 5.95
N TYR A 39 12.16 -1.96 5.27
CA TYR A 39 12.54 -1.02 4.22
C TYR A 39 11.58 -1.01 3.03
N GLU A 40 11.16 -2.19 2.57
CA GLU A 40 10.18 -2.30 1.48
C GLU A 40 8.82 -1.76 1.91
N PHE A 41 8.39 -2.02 3.16
CA PHE A 41 7.17 -1.42 3.71
C PHE A 41 7.24 0.11 3.71
N LEU A 42 8.34 0.69 4.22
CA LEU A 42 8.51 2.15 4.24
C LEU A 42 8.48 2.73 2.83
N SER A 43 9.10 2.05 1.86
CA SER A 43 9.05 2.46 0.45
C SER A 43 7.61 2.45 -0.09
N ILE A 44 6.83 1.43 0.25
CA ILE A 44 5.40 1.33 -0.13
C ILE A 44 4.59 2.45 0.52
N ARG A 45 4.79 2.69 1.83
CA ARG A 45 4.08 3.75 2.57
C ARG A 45 4.36 5.12 1.96
N ASP A 46 5.64 5.45 1.78
CA ASP A 46 6.05 6.73 1.20
C ASP A 46 5.53 6.87 -0.25
N TYR A 47 5.47 5.77 -1.01
CA TYR A 47 4.86 5.77 -2.35
C TYR A 47 3.36 6.11 -2.30
N VAL A 48 2.61 5.48 -1.37
CA VAL A 48 1.18 5.74 -1.19
C VAL A 48 0.93 7.19 -0.76
N GLU A 49 1.67 7.70 0.23
CA GLU A 49 1.55 9.08 0.70
C GLU A 49 1.81 10.10 -0.42
N ASN A 50 2.85 9.88 -1.22
CA ASN A 50 3.14 10.74 -2.37
C ASN A 50 2.05 10.67 -3.44
N PHE A 51 1.51 9.47 -3.70
CA PHE A 51 0.42 9.31 -4.64
C PHE A 51 -0.84 10.07 -4.19
N GLU A 52 -1.21 9.97 -2.91
CA GLU A 52 -2.32 10.70 -2.34
C GLU A 52 -2.11 12.21 -2.41
N TYR A 53 -0.90 12.69 -2.06
CA TYR A 53 -0.55 14.09 -2.18
C TYR A 53 -0.83 14.62 -3.59
N TYR A 54 -0.40 13.91 -4.64
CA TYR A 54 -0.67 14.39 -6.00
C TYR A 54 -2.14 14.30 -6.40
N LEU A 55 -2.85 13.26 -5.95
CA LEU A 55 -4.28 13.11 -6.21
C LEU A 55 -5.09 14.26 -5.60
N GLU A 56 -4.71 14.69 -4.39
CA GLU A 56 -5.32 15.85 -3.70
C GLU A 56 -4.98 17.19 -4.37
N ASN A 57 -3.82 17.29 -5.01
CA ASN A 57 -3.39 18.46 -5.78
C ASN A 57 -3.92 18.48 -7.22
N GLY A 58 -4.89 17.62 -7.56
CA GLY A 58 -5.60 17.65 -8.84
C GLY A 58 -4.88 16.97 -10.00
N HIS A 59 -3.81 16.21 -9.73
CA HIS A 59 -3.20 15.35 -10.74
C HIS A 59 -4.13 14.18 -11.07
N LYS A 60 -4.30 13.91 -12.37
CA LYS A 60 -5.09 12.76 -12.84
C LYS A 60 -4.23 11.50 -12.80
N PHE A 61 -4.34 10.76 -11.71
CA PHE A 61 -3.85 9.39 -11.63
C PHE A 61 -5.01 8.41 -11.59
N ASP A 62 -4.88 7.31 -12.33
CA ASP A 62 -5.81 6.19 -12.29
C ASP A 62 -5.23 5.02 -11.49
N PHE A 63 -6.09 4.05 -11.17
CA PHE A 63 -5.68 2.86 -10.44
C PHE A 63 -4.57 2.07 -11.16
N LYS A 64 -4.56 2.06 -12.50
CA LYS A 64 -3.52 1.37 -13.28
C LYS A 64 -2.14 2.02 -13.10
N SER A 65 -2.09 3.35 -13.06
CA SER A 65 -0.86 4.10 -12.78
C SER A 65 -0.35 3.83 -11.38
N PHE A 66 -1.25 3.78 -10.39
CA PHE A 66 -0.92 3.37 -9.01
C PHE A 66 -0.33 1.95 -8.97
N GLU A 67 -1.02 1.00 -9.60
CA GLU A 67 -0.61 -0.40 -9.62
C GLU A 67 0.75 -0.59 -10.29
N SER A 68 0.97 0.04 -11.45
CA SER A 68 2.26 -0.04 -12.16
C SER A 68 3.39 0.51 -11.31
N GLY A 69 3.23 1.69 -10.71
CA GLY A 69 4.28 2.30 -9.89
C GLY A 69 4.63 1.47 -8.65
N LEU A 70 3.62 0.92 -7.97
CA LEU A 70 3.82 0.02 -6.83
C LEU A 70 4.61 -1.24 -7.23
N TYR A 71 4.35 -1.76 -8.42
CA TYR A 71 4.97 -2.96 -8.96
C TYR A 71 6.36 -2.74 -9.55
N ASP A 72 6.66 -1.54 -10.04
CA ASP A 72 8.01 -1.15 -10.41
C ASP A 72 8.87 -0.95 -9.16
N LEU A 73 8.27 -0.44 -8.07
CA LEU A 73 8.92 -0.28 -6.78
C LEU A 73 9.23 -1.63 -6.10
N ILE A 74 8.21 -2.47 -5.91
CA ILE A 74 8.34 -3.79 -5.25
C ILE A 74 7.77 -4.90 -6.17
N PRO A 75 8.58 -5.46 -7.08
CA PRO A 75 8.11 -6.42 -8.09
C PRO A 75 7.45 -7.68 -7.53
N LYS A 76 7.88 -8.15 -6.34
CA LYS A 76 7.34 -9.37 -5.73
C LYS A 76 5.85 -9.27 -5.36
N LEU A 77 5.31 -8.06 -5.22
CA LEU A 77 3.88 -7.84 -4.97
C LEU A 77 3.00 -8.41 -6.09
N LYS A 78 3.49 -8.49 -7.34
CA LYS A 78 2.78 -9.10 -8.48
C LYS A 78 2.37 -10.55 -8.26
N ALA A 79 3.06 -11.27 -7.37
CA ALA A 79 2.75 -12.67 -7.08
C ALA A 79 1.50 -12.84 -6.21
N TYR A 80 0.99 -11.76 -5.60
CA TYR A 80 -0.26 -11.76 -4.84
C TYR A 80 -1.37 -11.07 -5.65
N PRO A 81 -2.46 -11.77 -6.01
CA PRO A 81 -3.59 -11.15 -6.70
C PRO A 81 -4.20 -10.02 -5.89
N GLU A 82 -4.46 -8.87 -6.52
CA GLU A 82 -5.07 -7.69 -5.88
C GLU A 82 -4.20 -7.08 -4.75
N SER A 83 -2.88 -7.28 -4.79
CA SER A 83 -1.97 -6.68 -3.79
C SER A 83 -2.09 -5.16 -3.75
N SER A 84 -2.24 -4.53 -4.91
CA SER A 84 -2.44 -3.09 -5.11
C SER A 84 -3.74 -2.62 -4.43
N VAL A 85 -4.84 -3.35 -4.61
CA VAL A 85 -6.12 -3.08 -3.93
C VAL A 85 -5.99 -3.22 -2.41
N LEU A 86 -5.34 -4.29 -1.94
CA LEU A 86 -5.17 -4.52 -0.52
C LEU A 86 -4.30 -3.44 0.13
N ILE A 87 -3.19 -3.07 -0.52
CA ILE A 87 -2.29 -2.01 -0.05
C ILE A 87 -2.99 -0.66 -0.02
N SER A 88 -3.66 -0.27 -1.10
CA SER A 88 -4.41 0.99 -1.16
C SER A 88 -5.50 1.05 -0.09
N LYS A 89 -6.24 -0.05 0.12
CA LYS A 89 -7.27 -0.13 1.17
C LYS A 89 -6.71 0.04 2.59
N ILE A 90 -5.48 -0.42 2.82
CA ILE A 90 -4.83 -0.37 4.12
C ILE A 90 -4.20 0.99 4.38
N LEU A 91 -3.49 1.55 3.39
CA LEU A 91 -2.61 2.70 3.59
C LEU A 91 -3.17 4.02 3.08
N MET A 92 -4.10 4.03 2.11
CA MET A 92 -4.70 5.28 1.64
C MET A 92 -5.80 5.79 2.57
N ASN A 93 -5.97 7.10 2.58
CA ASN A 93 -7.18 7.73 3.12
C ASN A 93 -8.42 7.18 2.40
N VAL A 94 -9.46 6.86 3.18
CA VAL A 94 -10.73 6.30 2.67
C VAL A 94 -11.33 7.15 1.54
N SER A 95 -11.25 8.48 1.63
CA SER A 95 -11.78 9.36 0.59
C SER A 95 -10.99 9.27 -0.73
N ASN A 96 -9.67 9.10 -0.66
CA ASN A 96 -8.81 8.96 -1.84
C ASN A 96 -8.90 7.55 -2.42
N PHE A 97 -8.98 6.53 -1.57
CA PHE A 97 -9.32 5.17 -1.98
C PHE A 97 -10.64 5.17 -2.77
N ASN A 98 -11.71 5.73 -2.21
CA ASN A 98 -13.01 5.79 -2.90
C ASN A 98 -12.89 6.54 -4.23
N LYS A 99 -12.19 7.69 -4.31
CA LYS A 99 -11.96 8.37 -5.60
C LYS A 99 -11.25 7.49 -6.63
N LEU A 100 -10.25 6.71 -6.20
CA LEU A 100 -9.46 5.84 -7.06
C LEU A 100 -10.26 4.65 -7.61
N PHE A 101 -11.22 4.15 -6.85
CA PHE A 101 -12.02 2.97 -7.19
C PHE A 101 -13.44 3.29 -7.71
N ASP A 102 -14.05 4.40 -7.29
CA ASP A 102 -15.38 4.84 -7.76
C ASP A 102 -15.32 5.42 -9.18
N SER A 103 -14.16 5.89 -9.63
CA SER A 103 -13.96 6.36 -11.01
C SER A 103 -13.95 5.22 -12.05
N ASN A 104 -14.15 3.97 -11.63
CA ASN A 104 -14.31 2.79 -12.50
C ASN A 104 -15.77 2.31 -12.65
N ASN A 105 -16.78 3.03 -12.13
CA ASN A 105 -18.21 2.74 -12.32
C ASN A 105 -18.92 3.82 -13.17
#